data_AF-A0A524GT59-F1
#
_entry.id   AF-A0A524GT59-F1
#
_cell.length_a   1.000
_cell.length_b   1.000
_cell.length_c   1.000
_cell.angle_alpha   90.00
_cell.angle_beta   90.00
_cell.angle_gamma   90.00
#
_symmetry.space_group_name_H-M   'P 1'
#
loop_
_entity.id
_entity.type
_entity.pdbx_description
1 polymer ?
#
loop_
_entity_poly.entity_id
_entity_poly.type
_entity_poly.pdbx_seq_one_letter_code
_entity_poly.pdbx_strand_id
1 'polypeptide(L)'
;MLYRVGPLTATSANRHGESPSVTVDSALRSLLGSPDLVLDSGELAGGQVSTMIDLSSDEVREIRPGPVVWDEPFELGKWVLHEG
;
A
#
# COMPACT_ATOMS: atom_id res chain seq x y z
N MET A 1 10.30 -8.48 -9.98
CA MET A 1 9.31 -8.17 -11.04
C MET A 1 9.36 -6.70 -11.44
N LEU A 2 9.20 -5.74 -10.53
CA LEU A 2 9.25 -4.29 -10.84
C LEU A 2 10.54 -3.85 -11.57
N TYR A 3 11.70 -4.39 -11.19
CA TYR A 3 12.97 -4.10 -11.90
C TYR A 3 12.98 -4.51 -13.40
N ARG A 4 12.05 -5.38 -13.83
CA ARG A 4 11.90 -5.81 -15.23
C ARG A 4 10.81 -5.05 -15.99
N VAL A 5 9.78 -4.58 -15.30
CA VAL A 5 8.59 -3.94 -15.92
C VAL A 5 8.56 -2.43 -15.75
N GLY A 6 9.48 -1.86 -14.96
CA GLY A 6 9.50 -0.44 -14.64
C GLY A 6 8.61 -0.09 -13.43
N PRO A 7 8.41 1.21 -13.15
CA PRO A 7 7.53 1.65 -12.06
C PRO A 7 6.10 1.20 -12.32
N LEU A 8 5.44 0.73 -11.26
CA LEU A 8 4.02 0.40 -11.28
C LEU A 8 3.25 1.48 -10.52
N THR A 9 2.43 2.24 -11.24
CA THR A 9 1.46 3.13 -10.60
C THR A 9 0.31 2.29 -10.08
N ALA A 10 0.07 2.34 -8.77
CA ALA A 10 -1.00 1.60 -8.12
C ALA A 10 -1.64 2.46 -7.02
N THR A 11 -2.95 2.31 -6.86
CA THR A 11 -3.71 2.75 -5.69
C THR A 11 -4.20 1.50 -4.93
N SER A 12 -4.85 1.68 -3.79
CA SER A 12 -5.57 0.59 -3.15
C SER A 12 -6.67 0.06 -4.10
N ALA A 13 -6.87 -1.27 -4.10
CA ALA A 13 -7.76 -1.96 -5.03
C ALA A 13 -9.23 -1.90 -4.55
N ASN A 14 -9.76 -0.69 -4.42
CA ASN A 14 -11.11 -0.41 -3.96
C ASN A 14 -11.65 0.85 -4.63
N ARG A 15 -12.96 1.05 -4.54
CA ARG A 15 -13.62 2.28 -4.92
C ARG A 15 -13.16 3.43 -4.06
N HIS A 16 -12.97 4.59 -4.69
CA HIS A 16 -12.57 5.80 -4.00
C HIS A 16 -13.50 6.11 -2.81
N GLY A 17 -12.91 6.40 -1.66
CA GLY A 17 -13.63 6.67 -0.41
C GLY A 17 -13.95 5.44 0.44
N GLU A 18 -13.82 4.22 -0.10
CA GLU A 18 -13.98 2.99 0.68
C GLU A 18 -12.68 2.59 1.38
N SER A 19 -12.81 1.71 2.38
CA SER A 19 -11.66 1.07 3.01
C SER A 19 -10.91 0.17 2.01
N PRO A 20 -9.58 0.04 2.13
CA PRO A 20 -8.80 -0.88 1.31
C PRO A 20 -9.30 -2.33 1.44
N SER A 21 -9.44 -3.00 0.30
CA SER A 21 -9.78 -4.43 0.25
C SER A 21 -8.59 -5.30 0.65
N VAL A 22 -8.84 -6.30 1.50
CA VAL A 22 -7.83 -7.28 1.95
C VAL A 22 -8.04 -8.68 1.37
N THR A 23 -9.08 -8.86 0.54
CA THR A 23 -9.36 -10.08 -0.20
C THR A 23 -9.70 -9.76 -1.64
N VAL A 24 -9.43 -10.70 -2.56
CA VAL A 24 -9.82 -10.57 -3.97
C VAL A 24 -11.34 -10.38 -4.11
N ASP A 25 -12.15 -11.14 -3.38
CA ASP A 25 -13.61 -11.03 -3.44
C ASP A 25 -14.14 -9.65 -3.03
N SER A 26 -13.53 -9.01 -2.03
CA SER A 26 -13.92 -7.65 -1.63
C SER A 26 -13.47 -6.61 -2.65
N ALA A 27 -12.28 -6.77 -3.22
CA ALA A 27 -11.76 -5.89 -4.27
C ALA A 27 -12.65 -5.95 -5.53
N LEU A 28 -12.94 -7.15 -6.03
CA LEU A 28 -13.77 -7.35 -7.23
C LEU A 28 -15.20 -6.81 -7.08
N ARG A 29 -15.77 -6.88 -5.88
CA ARG A 29 -17.09 -6.28 -5.58
C ARG A 29 -17.05 -4.75 -5.52
N SER A 30 -15.92 -4.17 -5.11
CA SER A 30 -15.76 -2.73 -4.95
C SER A 30 -15.49 -2.02 -6.29
N LEU A 31 -14.69 -2.64 -7.17
CA LEU A 31 -14.25 -2.06 -8.45
C LEU A 31 -15.39 -1.81 -9.45
N LEU A 32 -15.23 -0.74 -10.25
CA LEU A 32 -16.11 -0.44 -11.39
C LEU A 32 -15.64 -1.25 -12.61
N GLY A 33 -16.06 -2.51 -12.68
CA GLY A 33 -15.72 -3.42 -13.77
C GLY A 33 -14.68 -4.46 -13.37
N SER A 34 -14.37 -5.36 -14.31
CA SER A 34 -13.45 -6.47 -14.10
C SER A 34 -12.03 -6.10 -14.53
N PRO A 35 -11.01 -6.36 -13.70
CA PRO A 35 -9.61 -6.18 -14.10
C PRO A 35 -9.18 -7.25 -15.11
N ASP A 36 -8.22 -6.92 -15.97
CA ASP A 36 -7.64 -7.87 -16.94
C ASP A 36 -6.85 -9.02 -16.26
N LEU A 37 -6.34 -8.77 -15.05
CA LEU A 37 -5.57 -9.73 -14.26
C LEU A 37 -5.85 -9.54 -12.76
N VAL A 38 -5.96 -10.65 -12.05
CA VAL A 38 -6.04 -10.70 -10.58
C VAL A 38 -4.91 -11.60 -10.06
N LEU A 39 -4.19 -11.14 -9.04
CA LEU A 39 -3.21 -11.94 -8.30
C LEU A 39 -3.78 -12.21 -6.90
N ASP A 40 -4.12 -13.46 -6.62
CA ASP A 40 -4.68 -13.88 -5.34
C ASP A 40 -3.62 -14.54 -4.46
N SER A 41 -3.32 -13.92 -3.32
CA SER A 41 -2.41 -14.45 -2.31
C SER A 41 -3.15 -14.82 -1.02
N GLY A 42 -4.48 -14.91 -1.07
CA GLY A 42 -5.36 -15.07 0.09
C GLY A 42 -5.67 -13.75 0.79
N GLU A 43 -6.14 -13.86 2.03
CA GLU A 43 -6.43 -12.70 2.88
C GLU A 43 -5.14 -12.03 3.33
N LEU A 44 -5.03 -10.73 3.04
CA LEU A 44 -3.97 -9.89 3.56
C LEU A 44 -4.22 -9.60 5.03
N ALA A 45 -3.17 -9.49 5.84
CA ALA A 45 -3.27 -9.08 7.24
C ALA A 45 -3.96 -7.72 7.43
N GLY A 46 -4.10 -6.94 6.36
CA GLY A 46 -4.64 -5.60 6.38
C GLY A 46 -3.71 -4.63 7.09
N GLY A 47 -4.29 -3.55 7.62
CA GLY A 47 -3.55 -2.53 8.35
C GLY A 47 -3.82 -1.13 7.83
N GLN A 48 -3.14 -0.17 8.45
CA GLN A 48 -3.18 1.22 8.02
C GLN A 48 -2.51 1.36 6.65
N VAL A 49 -3.05 2.27 5.83
CA VAL A 49 -2.40 2.70 4.59
C VAL A 49 -1.04 3.32 4.89
N SER A 50 -0.17 3.38 3.87
CA SER A 50 1.16 3.96 4.03
C SER A 50 1.14 5.39 4.54
N THR A 51 2.11 5.71 5.40
CA THR A 51 2.43 7.08 5.78
C THR A 51 2.85 7.86 4.54
N MET A 52 2.38 9.10 4.41
CA MET A 52 2.79 10.00 3.34
C MET A 52 3.31 11.31 3.94
N ILE A 53 4.50 11.70 3.49
CA ILE A 53 5.21 12.90 3.92
C ILE A 53 5.41 13.79 2.69
N ASP A 54 5.08 15.06 2.82
CA ASP A 54 5.37 16.09 1.83
C ASP A 54 6.76 16.67 2.10
N LEU A 55 7.64 16.51 1.11
CA LEU A 55 9.02 17.00 1.07
C LEU A 55 9.23 17.99 -0.09
N SER A 56 8.15 18.59 -0.61
CA SER A 56 8.22 19.56 -1.71
C SER A 56 8.75 20.95 -1.29
N SER A 57 8.93 21.17 0.01
CA SER A 57 9.48 22.39 0.61
C SER A 57 10.52 22.05 1.68
N ASP A 58 11.20 23.07 2.22
CA ASP A 58 12.14 22.89 3.33
C ASP A 58 11.46 22.47 4.65
N GLU A 59 10.14 22.68 4.77
CA GLU A 59 9.35 22.23 5.91
C GLU A 59 8.73 20.85 5.60
N VAL A 60 9.06 19.87 6.43
CA VAL A 60 8.48 18.53 6.34
C VAL A 60 7.07 18.52 6.91
N ARG A 61 6.12 17.96 6.17
CA ARG A 61 4.72 17.84 6.62
C ARG A 61 4.20 16.43 6.44
N GLU A 62 3.66 15.85 7.50
CA GLU A 62 2.91 14.60 7.40
C GLU A 62 1.53 14.88 6.80
N ILE A 63 1.30 14.39 5.58
CA ILE A 63 0.02 14.57 4.87
C ILE A 63 -0.92 13.38 5.07
N ARG A 64 -0.39 12.22 5.49
CA ARG A 64 -1.20 11.08 5.92
C ARG A 64 -0.44 10.23 6.95
N PRO A 65 -0.97 10.03 8.16
CA PRO A 65 -0.44 9.07 9.12
C PRO A 65 -0.60 7.64 8.61
N GLY A 66 0.36 6.79 8.97
CA GLY A 66 0.35 5.36 8.66
C GLY A 66 1.20 4.57 9.65
N PRO A 67 1.57 3.31 9.32
CA PRO A 67 2.25 2.43 10.26
C PRO A 67 3.71 2.82 10.56
N VAL A 68 4.26 3.78 9.81
CA VAL A 68 5.61 4.31 10.03
C VAL A 68 5.50 5.75 10.51
N VAL A 69 5.95 6.03 11.73
CA VAL A 69 5.99 7.39 12.29
C VAL A 69 7.23 8.08 11.76
N TRP A 70 7.07 9.27 11.18
CA TRP A 70 8.17 10.00 10.54
C TRP A 70 9.31 10.36 11.51
N ASP A 71 8.95 10.79 12.72
CA ASP A 71 9.91 11.24 13.73
C ASP A 71 10.53 10.10 14.56
N GLU A 72 10.22 8.84 14.25
CA GLU A 72 10.76 7.68 14.94
C GLU A 72 11.85 6.97 14.11
N PRO A 73 12.91 6.44 14.75
CA PRO A 73 13.90 5.62 14.06
C PRO A 73 13.25 4.43 13.37
N PHE A 74 13.44 4.32 12.05
CA PHE A 74 12.93 3.18 11.28
C PHE A 74 13.78 1.93 11.54
N GLU A 75 13.23 0.97 12.29
CA GLU A 75 13.91 -0.31 12.55
C GLU A 75 13.79 -1.27 11.36
N LEU A 76 14.71 -1.14 10.42
CA LEU A 76 14.76 -1.94 9.19
C LEU A 76 14.64 -3.45 9.45
N GLY A 77 15.25 -3.96 10.53
CA GLY A 77 15.26 -5.38 10.88
C GLY A 77 13.87 -5.99 11.13
N LYS A 78 12.86 -5.18 11.47
CA LYS A 78 11.48 -5.67 11.66
C LYS A 78 10.72 -5.90 10.35
N TRP A 79 11.19 -5.30 9.25
CA TRP A 79 10.47 -5.24 7.98
C TRP A 79 11.21 -5.96 6.83
N VAL A 80 12.41 -6.49 7.09
CA VAL A 80 13.10 -7.36 6.15
C VAL A 80 12.52 -8.76 6.26
N LEU A 81 11.90 -9.23 5.17
CA LEU A 81 11.58 -10.64 5.04
C LEU A 81 12.90 -11.42 5.00
N HIS A 82 13.14 -12.23 6.03
CA HIS A 82 14.23 -13.19 6.01
C HIS A 82 13.86 -14.30 5.04
N GLU A 83 14.62 -14.45 3.96
CA GLU A 83 14.51 -15.64 3.12
C GLU A 83 14.93 -16.86 3.95
N GLY A 84 14.02 -17.82 4.07
CA GLY A 84 14.27 -19.16 4.60
C GLY A 84 14.29 -20.17 3.46
#